data_AF-A0A395LX04-F1
#
_entry.id   AF-A0A395LX04-F1
#
_cell.length_a   1.000
_cell.length_b   1.000
_cell.length_c   1.000
_cell.angle_alpha   90.00
_cell.angle_beta   90.00
_cell.angle_gamma   90.00
#
_symmetry.space_group_name_H-M   'P 1'
#
loop_
_entity.id
_entity.type
_entity.pdbx_description
1 polymer ?
#
loop_
_entity_poly.entity_id
_entity_poly.type
_entity_poly.pdbx_seq_one_letter_code
_entity_poly.pdbx_strand_id
1 'polypeptide(L)'
;MRKVGAEKALSYLTEVMQNSTANVEQIIQEQVRSGKISDAAQARKAIAGNAFQGLVAYALIYLQSNDLINRNLVITLKPKKHKLIENYAAIRIGGDVQKPDVDLMIYHSAKLEHSPVLIFSLKTSLRERAGQTYKWKLLMDIAASQDCLQIKQKYGLGFDVQKDFKIGFITANFYDEITQPQQISMLKFFDFVYLTKTGKFRPPVKEFSEIVSDLNSLYK
;
A
#
# COMPACT_ATOMS: atom_id res chain seq x y z
N MET A 1 18.67 24.76 9.16
CA MET A 1 17.21 24.76 9.44
C MET A 1 16.72 23.33 9.54
N ARG A 2 16.15 22.95 10.66
CA ARG A 2 15.60 21.61 10.93
C ARG A 2 14.37 21.37 10.04
N LYS A 3 14.46 20.43 9.09
CA LYS A 3 13.37 19.95 8.21
C LYS A 3 12.31 19.12 8.97
N VAL A 4 11.91 19.54 10.17
CA VAL A 4 11.08 18.76 11.13
C VAL A 4 9.59 18.99 10.84
N GLY A 5 9.12 18.70 9.64
CA GLY A 5 7.72 18.96 9.29
C GLY A 5 7.26 18.46 7.93
N ALA A 6 8.18 18.21 7.00
CA ALA A 6 7.82 17.64 5.70
C ALA A 6 7.24 16.22 5.86
N GLU A 7 7.77 15.44 6.81
CA GLU A 7 7.25 14.15 7.22
C GLU A 7 5.83 14.25 7.79
N LYS A 8 5.50 15.35 8.46
CA LYS A 8 4.14 15.57 9.00
C LYS A 8 3.12 15.80 7.90
N ALA A 9 3.52 16.35 6.76
CA ALA A 9 2.63 16.53 5.60
C ALA A 9 2.09 15.19 5.06
N LEU A 10 2.76 14.06 5.30
CA LEU A 10 2.25 12.73 4.98
C LEU A 10 0.90 12.43 5.66
N SER A 11 0.70 12.91 6.89
CA SER A 11 -0.56 12.75 7.62
C SER A 11 -1.68 13.69 7.12
N TYR A 12 -1.44 14.50 6.08
CA TYR A 12 -2.43 15.43 5.52
C TYR A 12 -2.80 15.12 4.06
N LEU A 13 -2.30 14.02 3.47
CA LEU A 13 -2.58 13.71 2.06
C LEU A 13 -4.07 13.48 1.79
N THR A 14 -4.84 13.04 2.80
CA THR A 14 -6.30 12.94 2.64
C THR A 14 -6.94 14.31 2.46
N GLU A 15 -6.50 15.32 3.20
CA GLU A 15 -7.03 16.69 3.09
C GLU A 15 -6.69 17.28 1.72
N VAL A 16 -5.46 17.07 1.24
CA VAL A 16 -5.03 17.48 -0.11
C VAL A 16 -5.97 16.90 -1.18
N MET A 17 -6.34 15.62 -1.06
CA MET A 17 -7.30 15.00 -1.96
C MET A 17 -8.70 15.62 -1.85
N GLN A 18 -9.20 15.84 -0.64
CA GLN A 18 -10.53 16.41 -0.42
C GLN A 18 -10.63 17.81 -1.01
N ASN A 19 -9.61 18.65 -0.80
CA ASN A 19 -9.55 20.01 -1.33
C ASN A 19 -9.50 20.05 -2.87
N SER A 20 -9.04 18.97 -3.51
CA SER A 20 -8.98 18.86 -4.97
C SER A 20 -10.30 18.37 -5.60
N THR A 21 -11.29 17.95 -4.80
CA THR A 21 -12.50 17.27 -5.29
C THR A 21 -13.29 18.12 -6.30
N ALA A 22 -13.49 19.41 -6.02
CA ALA A 22 -14.28 20.29 -6.89
C ALA A 22 -13.62 20.48 -8.26
N ASN A 23 -12.31 20.70 -8.30
CA ASN A 23 -11.55 20.85 -9.54
C ASN A 23 -11.57 19.56 -10.36
N VAL A 24 -11.41 18.40 -9.70
CA VAL A 24 -11.50 17.09 -10.37
C VAL A 24 -12.90 16.85 -10.94
N GLU A 25 -13.96 17.19 -10.20
CA GLU A 25 -15.34 17.07 -10.68
C GLU A 25 -15.57 17.94 -11.92
N GLN A 26 -15.09 19.19 -11.92
CA GLN A 26 -15.18 20.07 -13.08
C GLN A 26 -14.54 19.43 -14.32
N ILE A 27 -13.31 18.92 -14.19
CA ILE A 27 -12.60 18.25 -15.28
C ILE A 27 -13.41 17.04 -15.79
N ILE A 28 -13.95 16.20 -14.89
CA ILE A 28 -14.74 15.03 -15.29
C ILE A 28 -15.98 15.46 -16.08
N GLN A 29 -16.70 16.49 -15.62
CA GLN A 29 -17.89 16.97 -16.31
C GLN A 29 -17.58 17.57 -17.69
N GLU A 30 -16.46 18.29 -17.83
CA GLU A 30 -15.97 18.76 -19.13
C GLU A 30 -15.67 17.60 -20.08
N GLN A 31 -15.00 16.55 -19.59
CA GLN A 31 -14.71 15.37 -20.41
C GLN A 31 -15.98 14.61 -20.80
N VAL A 32 -16.98 14.51 -19.92
CA VAL A 32 -18.29 13.92 -20.22
C VAL A 32 -19.02 14.72 -21.30
N ARG A 33 -19.08 16.05 -21.19
CA ARG A 33 -19.70 16.92 -22.20
C ARG A 33 -19.02 16.79 -23.56
N SER A 34 -17.70 16.59 -23.57
CA SER A 34 -16.92 16.36 -24.80
C SER A 34 -17.04 14.95 -25.39
N GLY A 35 -17.81 14.05 -24.76
CA GLY A 35 -17.99 12.66 -25.20
C GLY A 35 -16.80 11.72 -24.96
N LYS A 36 -15.73 12.19 -24.30
CA LYS A 36 -14.53 11.40 -24.00
C LYS A 36 -14.71 10.42 -22.85
N ILE A 37 -15.67 10.69 -21.96
CA ILE A 37 -16.03 9.82 -20.83
C ILE A 37 -17.54 9.56 -20.88
N SER A 38 -17.94 8.29 -20.82
CA SER A 38 -19.34 7.89 -20.77
C SER A 38 -19.88 7.69 -19.35
N ASP A 39 -19.01 7.34 -18.40
CA ASP A 39 -19.39 7.09 -17.00
C ASP A 39 -18.56 7.96 -16.03
N ALA A 40 -19.17 9.06 -15.58
CA ALA A 40 -18.58 9.97 -14.60
C ALA A 40 -18.33 9.30 -13.23
N ALA A 41 -19.17 8.35 -12.81
CA ALA A 41 -19.04 7.69 -11.52
C ALA A 41 -17.86 6.72 -11.51
N GLN A 42 -17.66 5.97 -12.59
CA GLN A 42 -16.47 5.13 -12.78
C GLN A 42 -15.19 5.97 -12.89
N ALA A 43 -15.24 7.08 -13.64
CA ALA A 43 -14.11 8.01 -13.77
C ALA A 43 -13.67 8.57 -12.41
N ARG A 44 -14.62 9.03 -11.58
CA ARG A 44 -14.36 9.51 -10.22
C ARG A 44 -13.61 8.48 -9.37
N LYS A 45 -14.09 7.23 -9.36
CA LYS A 45 -13.47 6.14 -8.59
C LYS A 45 -12.04 5.87 -9.05
N ALA A 46 -11.84 5.80 -10.37
CA ALA A 46 -10.52 5.55 -10.96
C ALA A 46 -9.53 6.69 -10.67
N ILE A 47 -9.96 7.95 -10.85
CA ILE A 47 -9.14 9.14 -10.59
C ILE A 47 -8.76 9.21 -9.13
N ALA A 48 -9.71 9.06 -8.20
CA ALA A 48 -9.42 9.12 -6.76
C ALA A 48 -8.39 8.05 -6.33
N GLY A 49 -8.54 6.80 -6.79
CA GLY A 49 -7.60 5.74 -6.48
C GLY A 49 -6.20 5.99 -7.05
N ASN A 50 -6.12 6.39 -8.33
CA ASN A 50 -4.84 6.66 -8.99
C ASN A 50 -4.13 7.90 -8.42
N ALA A 51 -4.88 8.97 -8.13
CA ALA A 51 -4.35 10.17 -7.52
C ALA A 51 -3.80 9.90 -6.13
N PHE A 52 -4.50 9.12 -5.30
CA PHE A 52 -4.01 8.73 -3.98
C PHE A 52 -2.69 7.97 -4.06
N GLN A 53 -2.63 6.98 -4.96
CA GLN A 53 -1.43 6.18 -5.20
C GLN A 53 -0.24 7.03 -5.64
N GLY A 54 -0.46 7.90 -6.63
CA GLY A 54 0.57 8.82 -7.12
C GLY A 54 1.03 9.81 -6.03
N LEU A 55 0.10 10.35 -5.25
CA LEU A 55 0.38 11.31 -4.19
C LEU A 55 1.24 10.70 -3.07
N VAL A 56 0.91 9.47 -2.64
CA VAL A 56 1.72 8.73 -1.65
C VAL A 56 3.14 8.51 -2.17
N ALA A 57 3.29 8.00 -3.39
CA ALA A 57 4.62 7.75 -3.98
C ALA A 57 5.43 9.04 -4.13
N TYR A 58 4.80 10.11 -4.66
CA TYR A 58 5.42 11.42 -4.80
C TYR A 58 5.90 11.97 -3.46
N ALA A 59 5.08 11.90 -2.42
CA ALA A 59 5.44 12.42 -1.11
C ALA A 59 6.66 11.67 -0.52
N LEU A 60 6.72 10.35 -0.65
CA LEU A 60 7.90 9.58 -0.21
C LEU A 60 9.16 9.92 -1.01
N ILE A 61 9.05 10.07 -2.34
CA ILE A 61 10.16 10.47 -3.21
C ILE A 61 10.66 11.88 -2.84
N TYR A 62 9.74 12.80 -2.51
CA TYR A 62 10.09 14.15 -2.06
C TYR A 62 10.88 14.11 -0.75
N LEU A 63 10.47 13.28 0.22
CA LEU A 63 11.19 13.11 1.48
C LEU A 63 12.57 12.48 1.28
N GLN A 64 12.67 11.48 0.40
CA GLN A 64 13.96 10.89 0.01
C GLN A 64 14.90 11.93 -0.63
N SER A 65 14.39 12.74 -1.55
CA SER A 65 15.14 13.84 -2.19
C SER A 65 15.61 14.90 -1.20
N ASN A 66 15.00 14.92 0.00
CA ASN A 66 15.31 15.83 1.09
C ASN A 66 16.08 15.18 2.25
N ASP A 67 16.64 13.97 2.07
CA ASP A 67 17.45 13.26 3.06
C ASP A 67 16.70 12.83 4.32
N LEU A 68 15.37 12.76 4.27
CA LEU A 68 14.55 12.28 5.38
C LEU A 68 14.35 10.75 5.32
N ILE A 69 14.50 10.16 4.14
CA ILE A 69 14.45 8.72 3.88
C ILE A 69 15.75 8.32 3.17
N ASN A 70 16.27 7.14 3.48
CA ASN A 70 17.49 6.59 2.86
C ASN A 70 17.43 6.64 1.32
N ARG A 71 18.42 7.29 0.69
CA ARG A 71 18.52 7.47 -0.78
C ARG A 71 18.71 6.17 -1.56
N ASN A 72 19.15 5.10 -0.90
CA ASN A 72 19.32 3.79 -1.52
C ASN A 72 18.02 2.97 -1.57
N LEU A 73 16.91 3.50 -1.02
CA LEU A 73 15.61 2.88 -1.18
C LEU A 73 15.06 3.18 -2.58
N VAL A 74 14.57 2.15 -3.25
CA VAL A 74 13.82 2.29 -4.49
C VAL A 74 12.35 2.31 -4.11
N ILE A 75 11.62 3.33 -4.58
CA ILE A 75 10.19 3.51 -4.37
C ILE A 75 9.50 3.32 -5.72
N THR A 76 8.82 2.19 -5.91
CA THR A 76 8.21 1.82 -7.19
C THR A 76 6.70 1.76 -7.09
N LEU A 77 6.01 2.56 -7.91
CA LEU A 77 4.55 2.57 -8.00
C LEU A 77 4.05 1.52 -9.02
N LYS A 78 2.99 0.78 -8.66
CA LYS A 78 2.35 -0.27 -9.47
C LYS A 78 3.32 -1.30 -10.09
N PRO A 79 4.21 -1.93 -9.31
CA PRO A 79 5.25 -2.84 -9.79
C PRO A 79 4.73 -4.24 -10.17
N LYS A 80 3.58 -4.35 -10.84
CA LYS A 80 2.90 -5.64 -11.10
C LYS A 80 3.74 -6.66 -11.87
N LYS A 81 4.68 -6.21 -12.70
CA LYS A 81 5.61 -7.03 -13.49
C LYS A 81 7.06 -6.93 -13.00
N HIS A 82 7.27 -6.47 -11.77
CA HIS A 82 8.61 -6.32 -11.24
C HIS A 82 9.19 -7.69 -10.88
N LYS A 83 10.42 -7.98 -11.32
CA LYS A 83 11.07 -9.29 -11.15
C LYS A 83 11.06 -9.81 -9.71
N LEU A 84 11.22 -8.94 -8.71
CA LEU A 84 11.11 -9.34 -7.29
C LEU A 84 9.75 -9.94 -6.94
N ILE A 85 8.65 -9.39 -7.47
CA ILE A 85 7.30 -9.94 -7.25
C ILE A 85 7.14 -11.26 -7.98
N GLU A 86 7.63 -11.34 -9.22
CA GLU A 86 7.51 -12.55 -10.03
C GLU A 86 8.31 -13.71 -9.45
N ASN A 87 9.51 -13.43 -8.93
CA ASN A 87 10.42 -14.44 -8.45
C ASN A 87 10.10 -14.90 -7.03
N TYR A 88 9.61 -14.00 -6.17
CA TYR A 88 9.60 -14.23 -4.72
C TYR A 88 8.25 -14.03 -4.03
N ALA A 89 7.28 -13.39 -4.68
CA ALA A 89 5.95 -13.18 -4.12
C ALA A 89 4.86 -13.96 -4.87
N ALA A 90 5.21 -14.67 -5.94
CA ALA A 90 4.29 -15.51 -6.69
C ALA A 90 4.04 -16.84 -5.96
N ILE A 91 2.77 -17.17 -5.76
CA ILE A 91 2.33 -18.38 -5.05
C ILE A 91 1.68 -19.31 -6.07
N ARG A 92 2.14 -20.55 -6.14
CA ARG A 92 1.48 -21.61 -6.92
C ARG A 92 0.31 -22.14 -6.10
N ILE A 93 -0.87 -22.23 -6.71
CA ILE A 93 -2.08 -22.79 -6.10
C ILE A 93 -2.63 -23.82 -7.07
N GLY A 94 -2.43 -25.10 -6.78
CA GLY A 94 -2.73 -26.17 -7.73
C GLY A 94 -1.92 -25.99 -9.03
N GLY A 95 -2.61 -25.77 -10.15
CA GLY A 95 -2.00 -25.55 -11.46
C GLY A 95 -1.72 -24.08 -11.82
N ASP A 96 -2.22 -23.12 -11.03
CA ASP A 96 -2.16 -21.70 -11.35
C ASP A 96 -1.09 -20.96 -10.55
N VAL A 97 -0.64 -19.81 -11.08
CA VAL A 97 0.28 -18.88 -10.40
C VAL A 97 -0.45 -17.59 -10.08
N GLN A 98 -0.41 -17.23 -8.80
CA GLN A 98 -1.07 -16.06 -8.24
C GLN A 98 -0.04 -15.07 -7.70
N LYS A 99 -0.21 -13.77 -8.00
CA LYS A 99 0.70 -12.68 -7.57
C LYS A 99 -0.07 -11.67 -6.72
N PRO A 100 0.53 -11.11 -5.66
CA PRO A 100 -0.12 -10.09 -4.83
C PRO A 100 -0.51 -8.84 -5.63
N ASP A 101 -1.59 -8.19 -5.23
CA ASP A 101 -1.94 -6.86 -5.73
C ASP A 101 -1.07 -5.81 -5.02
N VAL A 102 0.00 -5.38 -5.70
CA VAL A 102 0.97 -4.41 -5.20
C VAL A 102 0.73 -3.04 -5.82
N ASP A 103 0.37 -2.06 -4.99
CA ASP A 103 0.19 -0.67 -5.41
C ASP A 103 1.51 0.12 -5.28
N LEU A 104 2.32 -0.19 -4.27
CA LEU A 104 3.62 0.43 -4.02
C LEU A 104 4.60 -0.60 -3.45
N MET A 105 5.85 -0.57 -3.90
CA MET A 105 6.92 -1.41 -3.37
C MET A 105 8.12 -0.56 -2.98
N ILE A 106 8.71 -0.86 -1.82
CA ILE A 106 9.91 -0.20 -1.31
C ILE A 106 10.96 -1.27 -0.99
N TYR A 107 12.18 -1.09 -1.48
CA TYR A 107 13.28 -2.02 -1.22
C TYR A 107 14.63 -1.31 -1.31
N HIS A 108 15.66 -1.86 -0.66
CA HIS A 108 17.01 -1.32 -0.77
C HIS A 108 17.68 -1.79 -2.06
N SER A 109 18.22 -0.88 -2.86
CA SER A 109 18.85 -1.21 -4.16
C SER A 109 20.09 -2.10 -4.04
N ALA A 110 20.98 -1.80 -3.08
CA ALA A 110 22.24 -2.51 -2.90
C ALA A 110 22.22 -3.65 -1.87
N LYS A 111 21.32 -3.64 -0.89
CA LYS A 111 21.26 -4.63 0.21
C LYS A 111 20.03 -5.51 0.09
N LEU A 112 19.65 -5.89 -1.13
CA LEU A 112 18.45 -6.68 -1.34
C LEU A 112 18.45 -7.90 -0.42
N GLU A 113 19.47 -8.75 -0.44
CA GLU A 113 19.57 -10.02 0.33
C GLU A 113 19.36 -9.89 1.84
N HIS A 114 19.74 -8.76 2.43
CA HIS A 114 19.73 -8.57 3.89
C HIS A 114 18.71 -7.53 4.35
N SER A 115 17.80 -7.12 3.48
CA SER A 115 16.78 -6.13 3.82
C SER A 115 15.41 -6.57 3.32
N PRO A 116 14.33 -6.27 4.08
CA PRO A 116 13.00 -6.65 3.67
C PRO A 116 12.59 -5.93 2.39
N VAL A 117 11.66 -6.52 1.66
CA VAL A 117 10.92 -5.84 0.59
C VAL A 117 9.55 -5.47 1.15
N LEU A 118 9.25 -4.17 1.21
CA LEU A 118 7.93 -3.71 1.64
C LEU A 118 6.99 -3.66 0.43
N ILE A 119 5.81 -4.21 0.60
CA ILE A 119 4.71 -4.15 -0.36
C ILE A 119 3.55 -3.44 0.32
N PHE A 120 3.02 -2.40 -0.29
CA PHE A 120 1.85 -1.69 0.20
C PHE A 120 0.69 -1.78 -0.78
N SER A 121 -0.49 -2.03 -0.22
CA SER A 121 -1.75 -1.71 -0.89
C SER A 121 -2.23 -0.34 -0.46
N LEU A 122 -2.62 0.48 -1.44
CA LEU A 122 -2.96 1.88 -1.26
C LEU A 122 -4.42 2.09 -1.64
N LYS A 123 -5.30 2.24 -0.64
CA LYS A 123 -6.76 2.30 -0.88
C LYS A 123 -7.35 3.58 -0.28
N THR A 124 -8.27 4.23 -0.99
CA THR A 124 -8.97 5.43 -0.49
C THR A 124 -10.08 5.09 0.53
N SER A 125 -10.58 3.86 0.48
CA SER A 125 -11.62 3.28 1.35
C SER A 125 -11.29 1.82 1.65
N LEU A 126 -11.74 1.29 2.79
CA LEU A 126 -11.44 -0.10 3.18
C LEU A 126 -12.39 -1.10 2.53
N ARG A 127 -13.72 -0.97 2.73
CA ARG A 127 -14.80 -1.81 2.19
C ARG A 127 -14.39 -3.28 1.94
N GLU A 128 -14.82 -3.88 0.83
CA GLU A 128 -14.44 -5.22 0.40
C GLU A 128 -12.97 -5.30 -0.10
N ARG A 129 -12.38 -4.15 -0.43
CA ARG A 129 -11.08 -4.06 -1.11
C ARG A 129 -9.91 -4.36 -0.19
N ALA A 130 -10.00 -3.97 1.08
CA ALA A 130 -9.02 -4.34 2.08
C ALA A 130 -9.05 -5.85 2.37
N GLY A 131 -10.21 -6.51 2.21
CA GLY A 131 -10.34 -7.97 2.26
C GLY A 131 -9.49 -8.70 1.22
N GLN A 132 -9.36 -8.12 0.01
CA GLN A 132 -8.49 -8.69 -1.02
C GLN A 132 -7.01 -8.63 -0.62
N THR A 133 -6.57 -7.54 0.03
CA THR A 133 -5.18 -7.42 0.50
C THR A 133 -4.91 -8.34 1.68
N TYR A 134 -5.84 -8.41 2.63
CA TYR A 134 -5.75 -9.30 3.79
C TYR A 134 -5.60 -10.77 3.36
N LYS A 135 -6.36 -11.20 2.35
CA LYS A 135 -6.23 -12.55 1.77
C LYS A 135 -4.80 -12.84 1.31
N TRP A 136 -4.12 -11.88 0.69
CA TRP A 136 -2.73 -12.06 0.24
C TRP A 136 -1.77 -12.22 1.40
N LYS A 137 -1.90 -11.41 2.44
CA LYS A 137 -1.06 -11.54 3.64
C LYS A 137 -1.24 -12.91 4.29
N LEU A 138 -2.49 -13.33 4.49
CA LEU A 138 -2.78 -14.65 5.06
C LEU A 138 -2.21 -15.78 4.18
N LEU A 139 -2.37 -15.68 2.86
CA LEU A 139 -1.86 -16.69 1.94
C LEU A 139 -0.33 -16.75 1.96
N MET A 140 0.37 -15.60 2.01
CA MET A 140 1.82 -15.56 2.15
C MET A 140 2.28 -16.14 3.48
N ASP A 141 1.61 -15.82 4.59
CA ASP A 141 1.94 -16.37 5.92
C ASP A 141 1.75 -17.89 5.96
N ILE A 142 0.63 -18.39 5.44
CA ILE A 142 0.37 -19.83 5.31
C ILE A 142 1.44 -20.49 4.44
N ALA A 143 1.75 -19.87 3.30
CA ALA A 143 2.69 -20.42 2.35
C ALA A 143 4.13 -20.44 2.89
N ALA A 144 4.50 -19.45 3.71
CA ALA A 144 5.81 -19.36 4.34
C ALA A 144 5.95 -20.19 5.63
N SER A 145 4.84 -20.45 6.34
CA SER A 145 4.85 -21.15 7.62
C SER A 145 5.16 -22.65 7.49
N GLN A 146 6.00 -23.19 8.36
CA GLN A 146 6.23 -24.64 8.45
C GLN A 146 5.06 -25.37 9.12
N ASP A 147 4.24 -24.67 9.91
CA ASP A 147 3.15 -25.29 10.68
C ASP A 147 1.89 -25.53 9.84
N CYS A 148 1.82 -24.96 8.62
CA CYS A 148 0.64 -25.02 7.77
C CYS A 148 0.67 -26.13 6.71
N LEU A 149 1.47 -27.19 6.88
CA LEU A 149 1.64 -28.25 5.87
C LEU A 149 0.31 -28.87 5.41
N GLN A 150 -0.62 -29.14 6.32
CA GLN A 150 -1.93 -29.72 5.97
C GLN A 150 -2.75 -28.79 5.06
N ILE A 151 -2.74 -27.48 5.35
CA ILE A 151 -3.43 -26.46 4.54
C ILE A 151 -2.74 -26.33 3.18
N LYS A 152 -1.42 -26.33 3.15
CA LYS A 152 -0.65 -26.29 1.90
C LYS A 152 -0.98 -27.46 1.00
N GLN A 153 -1.00 -28.68 1.53
CA GLN A 153 -1.34 -29.88 0.76
C GLN A 153 -2.77 -29.84 0.24
N LYS A 154 -3.75 -29.45 1.08
CA LYS A 154 -5.16 -29.35 0.71
C LYS A 154 -5.40 -28.48 -0.52
N TYR A 155 -4.70 -27.35 -0.63
CA TYR A 155 -4.87 -26.38 -1.71
C TYR A 155 -3.75 -26.43 -2.76
N GLY A 156 -2.83 -27.40 -2.67
CA GLY A 156 -1.67 -27.50 -3.56
C GLY A 156 -0.82 -26.22 -3.54
N LEU A 157 -0.58 -25.65 -2.36
CA LEU A 157 0.20 -24.42 -2.22
C LEU A 157 1.69 -24.70 -2.35
N GLY A 158 2.29 -24.17 -3.41
CA GLY A 158 3.73 -24.16 -3.62
C GLY A 158 4.27 -22.75 -3.51
N PHE A 159 5.24 -22.53 -2.62
CA PHE A 159 5.84 -21.21 -2.43
C PHE A 159 7.31 -21.34 -2.09
N ASP A 160 8.13 -20.56 -2.79
CA ASP A 160 9.56 -20.47 -2.57
C ASP A 160 9.87 -19.14 -1.88
N VAL A 161 9.87 -19.15 -0.54
CA VAL A 161 10.13 -17.95 0.26
C VAL A 161 11.63 -17.69 0.25
N GLN A 162 12.13 -17.03 -0.80
CA GLN A 162 13.54 -16.61 -0.80
C GLN A 162 13.72 -15.18 -0.25
N LYS A 163 12.61 -14.52 0.14
CA LYS A 163 12.67 -13.12 0.56
C LYS A 163 11.76 -12.78 1.73
N ASP A 164 12.28 -11.98 2.65
CA ASP A 164 11.50 -11.34 3.71
C ASP A 164 10.64 -10.21 3.09
N PHE A 165 9.38 -10.52 2.82
CA PHE A 165 8.38 -9.53 2.46
C PHE A 165 7.64 -9.06 3.70
N LYS A 166 7.47 -7.74 3.82
CA LYS A 166 6.52 -7.14 4.75
C LYS A 166 5.38 -6.52 3.97
N ILE A 167 4.16 -6.78 4.39
CA ILE A 167 2.95 -6.27 3.74
C ILE A 167 2.34 -5.18 4.60
N GLY A 168 2.18 -4.01 4.01
CA GLY A 168 1.53 -2.88 4.64
C GLY A 168 0.27 -2.43 3.91
N PHE A 169 -0.49 -1.59 4.60
CA PHE A 169 -1.70 -0.97 4.09
C PHE A 169 -1.66 0.53 4.37
N ILE A 170 -1.86 1.36 3.35
CA ILE A 170 -1.96 2.81 3.50
C ILE A 170 -3.32 3.24 2.99
N THR A 171 -4.04 4.03 3.78
CA THR A 171 -5.40 4.46 3.43
C THR A 171 -5.69 5.92 3.72
N ALA A 172 -6.54 6.50 2.87
CA ALA A 172 -7.16 7.80 3.14
C ALA A 172 -8.37 7.68 4.08
N ASN A 173 -8.98 6.50 4.15
CA ASN A 173 -10.14 6.21 4.99
C ASN A 173 -11.21 7.30 4.88
N PHE A 174 -11.66 7.59 3.65
CA PHE A 174 -12.61 8.68 3.40
C PHE A 174 -13.93 8.53 4.15
N TYR A 175 -14.36 7.29 4.43
CA TYR A 175 -15.65 6.98 5.07
C TYR A 175 -15.53 6.58 6.55
N ASP A 176 -14.38 6.83 7.17
CA ASP A 176 -14.10 6.52 8.58
C ASP A 176 -14.36 5.07 9.02
N GLU A 177 -14.06 4.12 8.12
CA GLU A 177 -14.37 2.69 8.26
C GLU A 177 -13.45 1.98 9.27
N ILE A 178 -12.30 2.56 9.62
CA ILE A 178 -11.38 1.99 10.62
C ILE A 178 -11.98 1.90 12.02
N THR A 179 -13.09 2.61 12.28
CA THR A 179 -13.84 2.51 13.53
C THR A 179 -14.66 1.22 13.63
N GLN A 180 -14.90 0.55 12.49
CA GLN A 180 -15.69 -0.67 12.44
C GLN A 180 -14.86 -1.87 12.92
N PRO A 181 -15.40 -2.70 13.85
CA PRO A 181 -14.67 -3.83 14.43
C PRO A 181 -14.11 -4.83 13.43
N GLN A 182 -14.83 -5.09 12.33
CA GLN A 182 -14.37 -6.01 11.28
C GLN A 182 -13.17 -5.44 10.52
N GLN A 183 -13.23 -4.15 10.17
CA GLN A 183 -12.18 -3.48 9.42
C GLN A 183 -10.90 -3.37 10.25
N ILE A 184 -11.00 -2.93 11.52
CA ILE A 184 -9.84 -2.84 12.40
C ILE A 184 -9.22 -4.20 12.71
N SER A 185 -10.04 -5.25 12.84
CA SER A 185 -9.54 -6.62 13.08
C SER A 185 -8.78 -7.16 11.87
N MET A 186 -9.29 -6.90 10.66
CA MET A 186 -8.60 -7.26 9.43
C MET A 186 -7.26 -6.52 9.26
N LEU A 187 -7.18 -5.26 9.71
CA LEU A 187 -5.93 -4.49 9.64
C LEU A 187 -4.80 -5.10 10.49
N LYS A 188 -5.11 -5.91 11.51
CA LYS A 188 -4.12 -6.56 12.40
C LYS A 188 -3.22 -7.57 11.70
N PHE A 189 -3.59 -8.02 10.51
CA PHE A 189 -2.78 -8.99 9.76
C PHE A 189 -1.61 -8.33 9.04
N PHE A 190 -1.68 -7.03 8.76
CA PHE A 190 -0.60 -6.31 8.08
C PHE A 190 0.53 -5.97 9.05
N ASP A 191 1.76 -6.00 8.53
CA ASP A 191 2.95 -5.60 9.28
C ASP A 191 2.96 -4.09 9.56
N PHE A 192 2.37 -3.31 8.64
CA PHE A 192 2.26 -1.85 8.76
C PHE A 192 0.88 -1.37 8.34
N VAL A 193 0.28 -0.46 9.10
CA VAL A 193 -0.98 0.18 8.73
C VAL A 193 -0.90 1.67 8.98
N TYR A 194 -1.05 2.46 7.92
CA TYR A 194 -0.95 3.91 7.99
C TYR A 194 -2.20 4.62 7.50
N LEU A 195 -2.56 5.69 8.20
CA LEU A 195 -3.61 6.61 7.81
C LEU A 195 -3.00 7.95 7.37
N THR A 196 -3.42 8.46 6.22
CA THR A 196 -2.98 9.77 5.71
C THR A 196 -3.82 10.93 6.26
N LYS A 197 -4.24 10.80 7.52
CA LYS A 197 -4.95 11.78 8.35
C LYS A 197 -4.24 11.87 9.70
N THR A 198 -4.24 13.05 10.31
CA THR A 198 -3.81 13.20 11.71
C THR A 198 -4.87 12.71 12.67
N GLY A 199 -4.47 12.14 13.81
CA GLY A 199 -5.42 11.72 14.84
C GLY A 199 -4.85 10.71 15.82
N LYS A 200 -5.66 10.37 16.82
CA LYS A 200 -5.36 9.29 17.77
C LYS A 200 -6.00 8.01 17.27
N PHE A 201 -5.19 7.11 16.73
CA PHE A 201 -5.65 5.82 16.22
C PHE A 201 -5.32 4.69 17.19
N ARG A 202 -6.14 3.63 17.15
CA ARG A 202 -5.88 2.42 17.91
C ARG A 202 -4.96 1.50 17.10
N PRO A 203 -4.08 0.73 17.76
CA PRO A 203 -3.29 -0.29 17.08
C PRO A 203 -4.18 -1.22 16.24
N PRO A 204 -3.73 -1.62 15.04
CA PRO A 204 -2.37 -1.43 14.49
C PRO A 204 -2.15 -0.13 13.71
N VAL A 205 -3.14 0.77 13.69
CA VAL A 205 -3.14 1.95 12.81
C VAL A 205 -2.24 3.05 13.37
N LYS A 206 -1.35 3.57 12.52
CA LYS A 206 -0.44 4.69 12.79
C LYS A 206 -0.74 5.88 11.87
N GLU A 207 -0.27 7.05 12.25
CA GLU A 207 -0.21 8.17 11.32
C GLU A 207 0.79 7.89 10.20
N PHE A 208 0.50 8.33 8.97
CA PHE A 208 1.40 8.08 7.84
C PHE A 208 2.77 8.73 8.01
N SER A 209 2.88 9.82 8.79
CA SER A 209 4.18 10.40 9.13
C SER A 209 5.16 9.42 9.81
N GLU A 210 4.65 8.39 10.50
CA GLU A 210 5.47 7.38 11.18
C GLU A 210 6.23 6.46 10.21
N ILE A 211 5.82 6.39 8.94
CA ILE A 211 6.52 5.56 7.94
C ILE A 211 7.99 5.95 7.79
N VAL A 212 8.32 7.23 7.99
CA VAL A 212 9.71 7.71 7.88
C VAL A 212 10.59 7.07 8.95
N SER A 213 10.10 7.02 10.19
CA SER A 213 10.80 6.35 11.29
C SER A 213 10.90 4.85 11.05
N ASP A 214 9.81 4.22 10.62
CA ASP A 214 9.78 2.77 10.36
C ASP A 214 10.76 2.40 9.23
N LEU A 215 10.79 3.16 8.12
CA LEU A 215 11.75 2.96 7.03
C LEU A 215 13.19 3.14 7.50
N ASN A 216 13.48 4.22 8.23
CA ASN A 216 14.84 4.47 8.73
C ASN A 216 15.27 3.42 9.76
N SER A 217 14.34 2.81 10.49
CA SER A 217 14.65 1.71 11.42
C SER A 217 14.90 0.39 10.69
N LEU A 218 14.13 0.09 9.65
CA LEU A 218 14.23 -1.17 8.90
C LEU A 218 15.46 -1.23 8.00
N TYR A 219 15.92 -0.09 7.48
CA TYR A 219 16.96 -0.01 6.46
C TYR A 219 18.22 0.73 6.94
N LYS A 220 18.61 0.53 8.20
CA LYS A 220 19.88 1.04 8.75
C LYS A 220 21.11 0.49 8.03
#